data_AF-A0A966BHS6-F1
#
_entry.id   AF-A0A966BHS6-F1
#
_cell.length_a   1.000
_cell.length_b   1.000
_cell.length_c   1.000
_cell.angle_alpha   90.00
_cell.angle_beta   90.00
_cell.angle_gamma   90.00
#
_symmetry.space_group_name_H-M   'P 1'
#
loop_
_entity.id
_entity.type
_entity.pdbx_description
1 polymer ?
#
loop_
_entity_poly.entity_id
_entity_poly.type
_entity_poly.pdbx_seq_one_letter_code
_entity_poly.pdbx_strand_id
1 'polypeptide(L)'
;HTEGDLLVWIPGRRVLFTGDLIFNGGTPFALFGSIEGTLRALDVIENYDAEVIVPGHGPAFNKQQTSEVLDSQREYLRFVQATALLGVRENRSPLEQAIATDLGIFSSLTDSERLAGNLHVAYREISASGYVWQGTAHAISDMIVYNKGELPHCVA
;
A
#
# COMPACT_ATOMS: atom_id res chain seq x y z
N HIS A 1 5.98 -2.87 -3.67
CA HIS A 1 5.48 -1.76 -4.48
C HIS A 1 5.46 -2.11 -5.97
N THR A 2 6.59 -2.53 -6.55
CA THR A 2 6.71 -3.07 -7.92
C THR A 2 7.30 -4.49 -7.90
N GLU A 3 7.55 -5.08 -9.08
CA GLU A 3 8.31 -6.34 -9.21
C GLU A 3 9.83 -6.16 -8.95
N GLY A 4 10.34 -4.92 -8.91
CA GLY A 4 11.78 -4.61 -8.89
C GLY A 4 12.17 -3.52 -7.91
N ASP A 5 11.60 -3.52 -6.70
CA ASP A 5 11.88 -2.50 -5.68
C ASP A 5 13.38 -2.51 -5.25
N LEU A 6 13.94 -1.32 -5.02
CA LEU A 6 15.35 -1.12 -4.65
C LEU A 6 15.48 -0.31 -3.35
N LEU A 7 16.35 -0.78 -2.45
CA LEU A 7 16.80 -0.04 -1.27
C LEU A 7 18.22 0.49 -1.49
N VAL A 8 18.48 1.73 -1.10
CA VAL A 8 19.84 2.31 -1.11
C VAL A 8 20.27 2.64 0.31
N TRP A 9 21.26 1.90 0.82
CA TRP A 9 21.81 2.06 2.15
C TRP A 9 23.17 2.76 2.10
N ILE A 10 23.35 3.82 2.90
CA ILE A 10 24.61 4.56 3.04
C ILE A 10 25.16 4.37 4.47
N PRO A 11 25.98 3.32 4.72
CA PRO A 11 26.39 2.95 6.08
C PRO A 11 27.10 4.09 6.84
N GLY A 12 28.01 4.81 6.18
CA GLY A 12 28.78 5.88 6.80
C GLY A 12 27.94 7.10 7.21
N ARG A 13 26.71 7.21 6.71
CA ARG A 13 25.75 8.27 7.07
C ARG A 13 24.54 7.74 7.84
N ARG A 14 24.40 6.42 7.92
CA ARG A 14 23.24 5.72 8.49
C ARG A 14 21.91 6.18 7.86
N VAL A 15 21.90 6.38 6.54
CA VAL A 15 20.71 6.82 5.78
C VAL A 15 20.24 5.70 4.86
N LEU A 16 18.95 5.38 4.92
CA LEU A 16 18.28 4.42 4.04
C LEU A 16 17.28 5.15 3.14
N PHE A 17 17.40 4.99 1.83
CA PHE A 17 16.38 5.38 0.87
C PHE A 17 15.56 4.14 0.49
N THR A 18 14.23 4.23 0.58
CA THR A 18 13.36 3.06 0.37
C THR A 18 12.63 3.06 -0.96
N GLY A 19 12.75 4.13 -1.74
CA GLY A 19 11.81 4.39 -2.84
C GLY A 19 10.37 4.32 -2.35
N ASP A 20 9.45 3.95 -3.23
CA ASP A 20 8.02 3.87 -2.96
C ASP A 20 7.60 2.63 -2.15
N LEU A 21 8.50 2.07 -1.33
CA LEU A 21 8.17 1.03 -0.35
C LEU A 21 7.54 1.60 0.92
N ILE A 22 7.76 2.88 1.25
CA ILE A 22 7.19 3.53 2.44
C ILE A 22 6.38 4.75 2.02
N PHE A 23 5.18 4.85 2.59
CA PHE A 23 4.25 5.98 2.42
C PHE A 23 3.98 6.62 3.79
N ASN A 24 4.79 7.59 4.19
CA ASN A 24 4.69 8.22 5.50
C ASN A 24 3.57 9.27 5.52
N GLY A 25 2.38 8.88 5.99
CA GLY A 25 1.17 9.72 5.99
C GLY A 25 0.31 9.62 4.72
N GLY A 26 0.74 8.79 3.75
CA GLY A 26 -0.03 8.49 2.54
C GLY A 26 -0.53 7.04 2.53
N THR A 27 -1.54 6.77 1.71
CA THR A 27 -2.08 5.42 1.56
C THR A 27 -1.05 4.52 0.85
N PRO A 28 -0.58 3.41 1.48
CA PRO A 28 0.34 2.47 0.85
C PRO A 28 -0.19 1.93 -0.49
N PHE A 29 0.70 1.78 -1.47
CA PHE A 29 0.29 1.39 -2.83
C PHE A 29 1.06 0.16 -3.35
N ALA A 30 0.32 -0.91 -3.64
CA ALA A 30 0.87 -2.22 -4.03
C ALA A 30 0.45 -2.66 -5.45
N LEU A 31 -0.27 -1.83 -6.20
CA LEU A 31 -0.91 -2.18 -7.48
C LEU A 31 0.04 -2.85 -8.50
N PHE A 32 1.30 -2.40 -8.54
CA PHE A 32 2.30 -2.88 -9.49
C PHE A 32 3.15 -4.05 -8.96
N GLY A 33 2.85 -4.55 -7.76
CA GLY A 33 3.58 -5.63 -7.11
C GLY A 33 2.64 -6.55 -6.35
N SER A 34 2.96 -6.77 -5.07
CA SER A 34 2.18 -7.62 -4.16
C SER A 34 2.06 -6.98 -2.78
N ILE A 35 0.98 -7.30 -2.08
CA ILE A 35 0.80 -6.89 -0.68
C ILE A 35 1.76 -7.69 0.19
N GLU A 36 1.79 -9.01 0.01
CA GLU A 36 2.70 -9.91 0.71
C GLU A 36 4.18 -9.56 0.51
N GLY A 37 4.57 -9.19 -0.72
CA GLY A 37 5.94 -8.75 -0.99
C GLY A 37 6.27 -7.42 -0.31
N THR A 38 5.31 -6.50 -0.24
CA THR A 38 5.49 -5.22 0.45
C THR A 38 5.63 -5.44 1.96
N LEU A 39 4.83 -6.31 2.58
CA LEU A 39 4.98 -6.68 4.00
C LEU A 39 6.38 -7.23 4.30
N ARG A 40 6.88 -8.16 3.48
CA ARG A 40 8.25 -8.68 3.62
C ARG A 40 9.32 -7.61 3.44
N ALA A 41 9.10 -6.63 2.56
CA ALA A 41 10.02 -5.53 2.37
C ALA A 41 10.11 -4.62 3.62
N LEU A 42 8.99 -4.41 4.32
CA LEU A 42 8.97 -3.67 5.60
C LEU A 42 9.82 -4.40 6.66
N ASP A 43 9.74 -5.73 6.72
CA ASP A 43 10.57 -6.53 7.63
C ASP A 43 12.06 -6.42 7.28
N VAL A 44 12.42 -6.38 6.00
CA VAL A 44 13.79 -6.13 5.56
C VAL A 44 14.25 -4.73 5.96
N ILE A 45 13.43 -3.71 5.75
CA ILE A 45 13.74 -2.31 6.11
C ILE A 45 14.00 -2.17 7.62
N GLU A 46 13.20 -2.83 8.45
CA GLU A 46 13.31 -2.78 9.91
C GLU A 46 14.66 -3.30 10.43
N ASN A 47 15.34 -4.16 9.66
CA ASN A 47 16.66 -4.70 10.02
C ASN A 47 17.83 -3.73 9.73
N TYR A 48 17.58 -2.60 9.07
CA TYR A 48 18.62 -1.58 8.85
C TYR A 48 18.77 -0.68 10.07
N ASP A 49 20.01 -0.49 10.52
CA ASP A 49 20.35 0.42 11.61
C ASP A 49 20.44 1.89 11.12
N ALA A 50 19.36 2.38 10.49
CA ALA A 50 19.26 3.72 9.94
C ALA A 50 18.94 4.76 11.02
N GLU A 51 19.63 5.90 10.99
CA GLU A 51 19.25 7.09 11.77
C GLU A 51 18.17 7.90 11.06
N VAL A 52 18.18 7.89 9.73
CA VAL A 52 17.22 8.59 8.89
C VAL A 52 16.78 7.65 7.77
N ILE A 53 15.47 7.56 7.58
CA ILE A 53 14.85 6.88 6.45
C ILE A 53 14.18 7.92 5.55
N VAL A 54 14.52 7.88 4.26
CA VAL A 54 13.93 8.72 3.22
C VAL A 54 12.93 7.86 2.44
N PRO A 55 11.62 8.05 2.66
CA PRO A 55 10.58 7.32 1.94
C PRO A 55 10.43 7.86 0.51
N GLY A 56 9.68 7.14 -0.31
CA GLY A 56 9.24 7.62 -1.63
C GLY A 56 8.11 8.64 -1.52
N HIS A 57 7.27 8.52 -0.49
CA HIS A 57 6.18 9.43 -0.20
C HIS A 57 6.18 9.87 1.27
N GLY A 58 5.91 11.16 1.47
CA GLY A 58 5.85 11.79 2.78
C GLY A 58 7.21 12.20 3.35
N PRO A 59 7.25 12.77 4.57
CA PRO A 59 8.48 13.29 5.14
C PRO A 59 9.45 12.17 5.53
N ALA A 60 10.75 12.46 5.42
CA ALA A 60 11.79 11.64 6.04
C ALA A 60 11.57 11.58 7.57
N PHE A 61 11.92 10.44 8.16
CA PHE A 61 11.72 10.17 9.57
C PHE A 61 12.95 9.54 10.19
N ASN A 62 13.06 9.65 11.52
CA ASN A 62 14.22 9.18 12.25
C ASN A 62 14.04 7.76 12.79
N LYS A 63 15.11 7.22 13.36
CA LYS A 63 15.12 5.90 14.00
C LYS A 63 14.02 5.72 15.05
N GLN A 64 13.71 6.76 15.83
CA GLN A 64 12.71 6.71 16.89
C GLN A 64 11.29 6.57 16.35
N GLN A 65 11.02 7.11 15.15
CA GLN A 65 9.74 7.02 14.46
C GLN A 65 9.58 5.74 13.62
N THR A 66 10.66 4.96 13.45
CA THR A 66 10.70 3.88 12.45
C THR A 66 9.66 2.79 12.73
N SER A 67 9.55 2.30 13.96
CA SER A 67 8.55 1.27 14.29
C SER A 67 7.14 1.76 13.99
N GLU A 68 6.79 2.97 14.43
CA GLU A 68 5.45 3.54 14.24
C GLU A 68 5.07 3.66 12.77
N VAL A 69 5.97 4.17 11.92
CA VAL A 69 5.71 4.33 10.48
C VAL A 69 5.55 2.98 9.80
N LEU A 70 6.44 2.01 10.08
CA LEU A 70 6.36 0.68 9.47
C LEU A 70 5.11 -0.08 9.94
N ASP A 71 4.76 0.03 11.22
CA ASP A 71 3.61 -0.67 11.79
C ASP A 71 2.29 -0.10 11.29
N SER A 72 2.16 1.22 11.16
CA SER A 72 1.00 1.87 10.52
C SER A 72 0.78 1.36 9.09
N GLN A 73 1.87 1.23 8.32
CA GLN A 73 1.79 0.68 6.96
C GLN A 73 1.43 -0.82 6.95
N ARG A 74 1.96 -1.62 7.88
CA ARG A 74 1.57 -3.03 8.04
C ARG A 74 0.09 -3.17 8.39
N GLU A 75 -0.40 -2.32 9.30
CA GLU A 75 -1.81 -2.30 9.70
C GLU A 75 -2.73 -2.00 8.51
N TYR A 76 -2.38 -1.00 7.70
CA TYR A 76 -3.13 -0.72 6.48
C TYR A 76 -3.12 -1.89 5.50
N LEU A 77 -1.96 -2.49 5.21
CA LEU A 77 -1.85 -3.61 4.27
C LEU A 77 -2.66 -4.83 4.75
N ARG A 78 -2.64 -5.12 6.05
CA ARG A 78 -3.48 -6.17 6.66
C ARG A 78 -4.96 -5.82 6.63
N PHE A 79 -5.31 -4.54 6.79
CA PHE A 79 -6.67 -4.05 6.61
C PHE A 79 -7.17 -4.28 5.18
N VAL A 80 -6.35 -4.04 4.14
CA VAL A 80 -6.71 -4.36 2.75
C VAL A 80 -6.95 -5.87 2.59
N GLN A 81 -6.08 -6.73 3.15
CA GLN A 81 -6.27 -8.19 3.08
C GLN A 81 -7.58 -8.63 3.74
N ALA A 82 -7.88 -8.12 4.94
CA ALA A 82 -9.12 -8.41 5.64
C ALA A 82 -10.35 -7.92 4.87
N THR A 83 -10.28 -6.71 4.32
CA THR A 83 -11.33 -6.10 3.49
C THR A 83 -11.59 -6.92 2.23
N ALA A 84 -10.55 -7.41 1.58
CA ALA A 84 -10.67 -8.27 0.41
C ALA A 84 -11.32 -9.62 0.74
N LEU A 85 -10.96 -10.24 1.86
CA LEU A 85 -11.60 -11.47 2.33
C LEU A 85 -13.09 -11.27 2.60
N LEU A 86 -13.48 -10.12 3.16
CA LEU A 86 -14.88 -9.77 3.35
C LEU A 86 -15.59 -9.63 2.00
N GLY A 87 -15.01 -8.89 1.06
CA GLY A 87 -15.60 -8.70 -0.26
C GLY A 87 -15.79 -10.00 -1.04
N VAL A 88 -14.83 -10.95 -0.95
CA VAL A 88 -14.97 -12.30 -1.52
C VAL A 88 -16.15 -13.06 -0.89
N ARG A 89 -16.32 -13.00 0.44
CA ARG A 89 -17.44 -13.66 1.13
C ARG A 89 -18.79 -13.07 0.75
N GLU A 90 -18.84 -11.75 0.55
CA GLU A 90 -20.03 -11.00 0.17
C GLU A 90 -20.27 -11.00 -1.35
N ASN A 91 -19.43 -11.71 -2.13
CA ASN A 91 -19.49 -11.79 -3.59
C ASN A 91 -19.47 -10.41 -4.28
N ARG A 92 -18.64 -9.49 -3.76
CA ARG A 92 -18.42 -8.16 -4.32
C ARG A 92 -17.15 -8.13 -5.15
N SER A 93 -17.17 -7.37 -6.24
CA SER A 93 -15.96 -6.96 -6.96
C SER A 93 -15.05 -6.08 -6.08
N PRO A 94 -13.76 -5.90 -6.44
CA PRO A 94 -12.86 -5.00 -5.73
C PRO A 94 -13.41 -3.58 -5.57
N LEU A 95 -14.00 -3.01 -6.63
CA LEU A 95 -14.61 -1.68 -6.60
C LEU A 95 -15.83 -1.62 -5.68
N GLU A 96 -16.76 -2.56 -5.79
CA GLU A 96 -17.93 -2.62 -4.90
C GLU A 96 -17.52 -2.75 -3.44
N GLN A 97 -16.50 -3.57 -3.16
CA GLN A 97 -15.97 -3.69 -1.81
C GLN A 97 -15.28 -2.40 -1.36
N ALA A 98 -14.51 -1.72 -2.21
CA ALA A 98 -13.94 -0.41 -1.89
C ALA A 98 -15.02 0.60 -1.47
N ILE A 99 -16.08 0.71 -2.28
CA ILE A 99 -17.23 1.60 -2.03
C ILE A 99 -17.95 1.26 -0.72
N ALA A 100 -18.07 -0.02 -0.40
CA ALA A 100 -18.73 -0.49 0.83
C ALA A 100 -17.83 -0.39 2.08
N THR A 101 -16.55 -0.05 1.94
CA THR A 101 -15.58 -0.08 3.03
C THR A 101 -15.54 1.25 3.78
N ASP A 102 -15.70 1.19 5.10
CA ASP A 102 -15.35 2.29 6.01
C ASP A 102 -13.84 2.24 6.27
N LEU A 103 -13.13 3.32 5.94
CA LEU A 103 -11.69 3.44 6.13
C LEU A 103 -11.30 3.62 7.60
N GLY A 104 -12.24 4.04 8.47
CA GLY A 104 -11.97 4.28 9.89
C GLY A 104 -10.76 5.19 10.08
N ILE A 105 -9.75 4.70 10.82
CA ILE A 105 -8.51 5.45 11.10
C ILE A 105 -7.70 5.76 9.83
N PHE A 106 -7.85 4.98 8.76
CA PHE A 106 -7.10 5.19 7.50
C PHE A 106 -7.70 6.30 6.63
N SER A 107 -8.87 6.84 7.01
CA SER A 107 -9.49 7.97 6.30
C SER A 107 -8.66 9.26 6.35
N SER A 108 -7.69 9.35 7.28
CA SER A 108 -6.76 10.48 7.38
C SER A 108 -5.57 10.37 6.43
N LEU A 109 -5.32 9.22 5.81
CA LEU A 109 -4.23 9.06 4.86
C LEU A 109 -4.57 9.75 3.53
N THR A 110 -3.56 10.33 2.87
CA THR A 110 -3.74 10.88 1.51
C THR A 110 -3.96 9.78 0.49
N ASP A 111 -4.49 10.13 -0.67
CA ASP A 111 -4.66 9.23 -1.83
C ASP A 111 -5.48 7.96 -1.48
N SER A 112 -6.60 8.14 -0.76
CA SER A 112 -7.44 7.03 -0.28
C SER A 112 -8.03 6.18 -1.42
N GLU A 113 -8.06 6.71 -2.64
CA GLU A 113 -8.48 5.98 -3.83
C GLU A 113 -7.61 4.78 -4.17
N ARG A 114 -6.39 4.72 -3.62
CA ARG A 114 -5.50 3.56 -3.73
C ARG A 114 -6.08 2.30 -3.09
N LEU A 115 -7.08 2.40 -2.20
CA LEU A 115 -7.80 1.24 -1.68
C LEU A 115 -8.34 0.37 -2.83
N ALA A 116 -9.00 0.97 -3.82
CA ALA A 116 -9.58 0.22 -4.94
C ALA A 116 -8.49 -0.57 -5.70
N GLY A 117 -7.37 0.09 -6.04
CA GLY A 117 -6.23 -0.55 -6.70
C GLY A 117 -5.61 -1.68 -5.86
N ASN A 118 -5.43 -1.46 -4.57
CA ASN A 118 -4.90 -2.47 -3.66
C ASN A 118 -5.85 -3.67 -3.48
N LEU A 119 -7.17 -3.46 -3.53
CA LEU A 119 -8.14 -4.56 -3.44
C LEU A 119 -8.05 -5.48 -4.65
N HIS A 120 -7.77 -4.97 -5.86
CA HIS A 120 -7.52 -5.86 -6.99
C HIS A 120 -6.31 -6.79 -6.75
N VAL A 121 -5.24 -6.28 -6.15
CA VAL A 121 -4.06 -7.08 -5.79
C VAL A 121 -4.41 -8.10 -4.72
N ALA A 122 -5.11 -7.68 -3.66
CA ALA A 122 -5.52 -8.57 -2.58
C ALA A 122 -6.44 -9.70 -3.07
N TYR A 123 -7.41 -9.39 -3.94
CA TYR A 123 -8.29 -10.41 -4.53
C TYR A 123 -7.50 -11.44 -5.35
N ARG A 124 -6.48 -11.01 -6.09
CA ARG A 124 -5.59 -11.89 -6.86
C ARG A 124 -4.75 -12.81 -5.95
N GLU A 125 -4.37 -12.32 -4.77
CA GLU A 125 -3.61 -13.09 -3.79
C GLU A 125 -4.47 -14.10 -3.00
N ILE A 126 -5.79 -13.95 -2.99
CA ILE A 126 -6.72 -14.90 -2.35
C ILE A 126 -7.04 -16.04 -3.32
N SER A 127 -6.53 -17.24 -3.05
CA SER A 127 -6.76 -18.41 -3.94
C SER A 127 -8.23 -18.80 -4.12
N ALA A 128 -9.08 -18.52 -3.14
CA ALA A 128 -10.51 -18.85 -3.16
C ALA A 128 -11.38 -17.79 -3.84
N SER A 129 -10.83 -16.66 -4.30
CA SER A 129 -11.62 -15.53 -4.81
C SER A 129 -12.25 -15.80 -6.17
N GLY A 130 -11.68 -16.71 -6.97
CA GLY A 130 -12.05 -16.87 -8.39
C GLY A 130 -11.80 -15.60 -9.22
N TYR A 131 -11.08 -14.62 -8.68
CA TYR A 131 -10.89 -13.31 -9.31
C TYR A 131 -9.98 -13.40 -10.54
N VAL A 132 -10.46 -12.90 -11.67
CA VAL A 132 -9.69 -12.82 -12.92
C VAL A 132 -9.13 -11.41 -13.07
N TRP A 133 -7.80 -11.31 -13.08
CA TRP A 133 -7.10 -10.04 -13.26
C TRP A 133 -7.31 -9.51 -14.68
N GLN A 134 -7.83 -8.28 -14.78
CA GLN A 134 -8.13 -7.61 -16.06
C GLN A 134 -7.05 -6.59 -16.48
N GLY A 135 -5.93 -6.54 -15.75
CA GLY A 135 -4.83 -5.62 -16.03
C GLY A 135 -4.91 -4.31 -15.25
N THR A 136 -3.76 -3.64 -15.19
CA THR A 136 -3.58 -2.45 -14.34
C THR A 136 -4.43 -1.27 -14.76
N ALA A 137 -4.67 -1.10 -16.06
CA ALA A 137 -5.53 -0.04 -16.57
C ALA A 137 -6.97 -0.14 -16.04
N HIS A 138 -7.49 -1.35 -15.87
CA HIS A 138 -8.82 -1.57 -15.28
C HIS A 138 -8.83 -1.19 -13.79
N ALA A 139 -7.83 -1.61 -13.03
CA ALA A 139 -7.72 -1.22 -11.62
C ALA A 139 -7.58 0.30 -11.43
N ILE A 140 -6.84 0.99 -12.31
CA ILE A 140 -6.75 2.46 -12.29
C ILE A 140 -8.09 3.09 -12.64
N SER A 141 -8.84 2.53 -13.60
CA SER A 141 -10.20 2.98 -13.90
C SER A 141 -11.11 2.89 -12.66
N ASP A 142 -11.03 1.78 -11.91
CA ASP A 142 -11.81 1.60 -10.69
C ASP A 142 -11.38 2.56 -9.58
N MET A 143 -10.08 2.88 -9.47
CA MET A 143 -9.58 3.95 -8.59
C MET A 143 -10.19 5.30 -8.94
N ILE A 144 -10.27 5.64 -10.24
CA ILE A 144 -10.89 6.90 -10.70
C ILE A 144 -12.38 6.93 -10.34
N VAL A 145 -13.10 5.82 -10.54
CA VAL A 145 -14.52 5.73 -10.18
C VAL A 145 -14.70 5.91 -8.67
N TYR A 146 -13.88 5.24 -7.86
CA TYR A 146 -13.90 5.39 -6.40
C TYR A 146 -13.54 6.82 -5.97
N ASN A 147 -12.63 7.47 -6.69
CA ASN A 147 -12.25 8.88 -6.50
C ASN A 147 -13.24 9.87 -7.13
N LYS A 148 -14.51 9.49 -7.29
CA LYS A 148 -15.58 10.38 -7.80
C LYS A 148 -15.28 10.97 -9.19
N GLY A 149 -14.51 10.25 -10.01
CA GLY A 149 -14.11 10.65 -11.35
C GLY A 149 -12.79 11.43 -11.45
N GLU A 150 -12.12 11.71 -10.32
CA GLU A 150 -10.84 12.40 -10.31
C GLU A 150 -9.67 11.42 -10.54
N LEU A 151 -8.63 11.88 -11.24
CA LEU A 151 -7.41 11.09 -11.41
C LEU A 151 -6.68 10.91 -10.06
N PRO A 152 -5.98 9.79 -9.83
CA PRO A 152 -5.15 9.63 -8.64
C PRO A 152 -4.11 10.74 -8.54
N HIS A 153 -4.01 11.41 -7.38
CA HIS A 153 -3.16 12.58 -7.21
C HIS A 153 -1.69 12.24 -6.96
N CYS A 154 -1.41 11.10 -6.33
CA CYS A 154 -0.06 10.62 -6.01
C CYS A 154 0.82 11.71 -5.38
N VAL A 155 0.44 12.18 -4.20
CA VAL A 155 1.20 13.23 -3.49
C VAL A 155 2.49 12.64 -2.93
N ALA A 156 3.64 13.07 -3.45
CA ALA A 156 4.97 12.71 -2.95
C ALA A 156 5.37 13.51 -1.71
#